data_AF-A0A7Z2VBP3-F1
#
_entry.id   AF-A0A7Z2VBP3-F1
#
_cell.length_a   1.000
_cell.length_b   1.000
_cell.length_c   1.000
_cell.angle_alpha   90.00
_cell.angle_beta   90.00
_cell.angle_gamma   90.00
#
_symmetry.space_group_name_H-M   'P 1'
#
loop_
_entity.id
_entity.type
_entity.pdbx_description
1 polymer ?
#
loop_
_entity_poly.entity_id
_entity_poly.type
_entity_poly.pdbx_seq_one_letter_code
_entity_poly.pdbx_strand_id
1 'polypeptide(L)'
;MSLARRIPLLVCLTLALTATPALAQRSVQGDLQSQMSAEQFKAAGLDKLTASELTALNDWLQGKVAKEAAVVVEQAKEAGRQEVIVKNRGFFDFGSKEPIESTLVGEFKGFSKGRIYTLANGQEWEQTDAASLSGVRKDAPKVKIKPGLVGVWYLQIEGYNTPAKVRRTK
;
A
#
# COMPACT_ATOMS: atom_id res chain seq x y z
N MET A 1 -33.53 12.66 -59.78
CA MET A 1 -34.23 11.84 -58.77
C MET A 1 -33.89 12.36 -57.39
N SER A 2 -34.95 12.77 -56.65
CA SER A 2 -35.14 12.95 -55.20
C SER A 2 -33.94 13.09 -54.25
N LEU A 3 -33.98 13.83 -53.15
CA LEU A 3 -34.77 14.93 -52.57
C LEU A 3 -34.05 15.22 -51.23
N ALA A 4 -34.08 16.46 -50.78
CA ALA A 4 -33.43 16.94 -49.57
C ALA A 4 -34.01 16.37 -48.24
N ARG A 5 -33.23 16.46 -47.14
CA ARG A 5 -33.68 16.64 -45.74
C ARG A 5 -32.44 16.94 -44.88
N ARG A 6 -32.15 18.20 -44.48
CA ARG A 6 -32.69 18.99 -43.35
C ARG A 6 -32.57 18.31 -41.97
N ILE A 7 -31.51 18.66 -41.21
CA ILE A 7 -31.43 19.35 -39.88
C ILE A 7 -32.58 19.06 -38.86
N PRO A 8 -32.43 19.26 -37.52
CA PRO A 8 -31.59 18.69 -36.44
C PRO A 8 -32.48 18.10 -35.28
N LEU A 9 -31.89 17.94 -34.08
CA LEU A 9 -32.49 18.17 -32.74
C LEU A 9 -32.97 16.96 -31.90
N LEU A 10 -32.36 16.87 -30.71
CA LEU A 10 -32.87 16.40 -29.41
C LEU A 10 -33.36 14.94 -29.27
N VAL A 11 -32.81 14.20 -28.31
CA VAL A 11 -33.47 13.92 -27.01
C VAL A 11 -32.52 13.13 -26.09
N CYS A 12 -32.52 13.59 -24.83
CA CYS A 12 -32.00 13.06 -23.58
C CYS A 12 -31.80 11.55 -23.44
N LEU A 13 -30.67 11.14 -22.85
CA LEU A 13 -30.72 10.22 -21.69
C LEU A 13 -29.51 10.44 -20.78
N THR A 14 -29.79 11.14 -19.69
CA THR A 14 -29.04 11.14 -18.44
C THR A 14 -28.77 9.72 -17.96
N LEU A 15 -27.51 9.32 -17.74
CA LEU A 15 -27.22 8.29 -16.76
C LEU A 15 -26.07 8.76 -15.87
N ALA A 16 -26.42 8.91 -14.61
CA ALA A 16 -25.60 9.30 -13.49
C ALA A 16 -24.33 8.46 -13.38
N LEU A 17 -23.20 9.14 -13.18
CA LEU A 17 -22.08 8.57 -12.45
C LEU A 17 -21.58 9.59 -11.42
N THR A 18 -22.52 10.05 -10.57
CA THR A 18 -22.17 10.55 -9.25
C THR A 18 -21.65 9.36 -8.46
N ALA A 19 -20.33 9.18 -8.45
CA ALA A 19 -19.65 8.29 -7.53
C ALA A 19 -19.80 8.87 -6.11
N THR A 20 -20.95 8.62 -5.48
CA THR A 20 -21.10 8.73 -4.03
C THR A 20 -20.22 7.66 -3.39
N PRO A 21 -19.24 8.00 -2.54
CA PRO A 21 -18.67 7.03 -1.63
C PRO A 21 -19.69 6.80 -0.49
N ALA A 22 -20.82 6.17 -0.80
CA ALA A 22 -21.89 5.87 0.15
C ALA A 22 -21.71 4.48 0.80
N LEU A 23 -20.47 4.08 1.06
CA LEU A 23 -20.15 2.89 1.85
C LEU A 23 -19.12 3.26 2.94
N ALA A 24 -19.43 4.27 3.74
CA ALA A 24 -18.64 4.62 4.93
C ALA A 24 -19.46 4.66 6.23
N GLN A 25 -20.73 4.26 6.19
CA GLN A 25 -21.54 4.09 7.40
C GLN A 25 -22.27 2.76 7.34
N ARG A 26 -21.52 1.65 7.30
CA ARG A 26 -22.05 0.43 7.89
C ARG A 26 -21.96 0.66 9.40
N SER A 27 -23.02 1.22 9.97
CA SER A 27 -23.17 1.24 11.41
C SER A 27 -23.10 -0.21 11.89
N VAL A 28 -22.00 -0.56 12.56
CA VAL A 28 -21.95 -1.73 13.43
C VAL A 28 -22.77 -1.32 14.67
N GLN A 29 -24.08 -1.18 14.49
CA GLN A 29 -25.02 -0.81 15.54
C GLN A 29 -26.11 -1.87 15.56
N GLY A 30 -25.78 -3.01 16.15
CA GLY A 30 -26.79 -3.88 16.73
C GLY A 30 -26.81 -3.58 18.22
N ASP A 31 -27.98 -3.27 18.77
CA ASP A 31 -28.14 -3.14 20.22
C ASP A 31 -27.69 -4.43 20.89
N LEU A 32 -27.19 -4.31 22.12
CA LEU A 32 -26.65 -5.44 22.87
C LEU A 32 -27.61 -6.65 22.87
N GLN A 33 -28.91 -6.39 22.99
CA GLN A 33 -30.00 -7.38 22.98
C GLN A 33 -30.18 -8.11 21.64
N SER A 34 -29.78 -7.49 20.52
CA SER A 34 -29.79 -8.13 19.20
C SER A 34 -28.54 -8.99 18.97
N GLN A 35 -27.47 -8.76 19.75
CA GLN A 35 -26.20 -9.49 19.61
C GLN A 35 -26.03 -10.62 20.64
N MET A 36 -26.77 -10.60 21.75
CA MET A 36 -26.75 -11.67 22.75
C MET A 36 -28.11 -12.35 22.90
N SER A 37 -28.09 -13.65 23.17
CA SER A 37 -29.31 -14.39 23.47
C SER A 37 -29.92 -13.93 24.81
N ALA A 38 -31.23 -14.13 24.97
CA ALA A 38 -31.94 -13.78 26.20
C ALA A 38 -31.36 -14.48 27.45
N GLU A 39 -30.85 -15.71 27.28
CA GLU A 39 -30.18 -16.46 28.34
C GLU A 39 -28.85 -15.82 28.74
N GLN A 40 -28.04 -15.38 27.76
CA GLN A 40 -26.79 -14.66 28.01
C GLN A 40 -27.05 -13.29 28.64
N PHE A 41 -28.12 -12.60 28.23
CA PHE A 41 -28.53 -11.31 28.80
C PHE A 41 -28.89 -11.43 30.28
N LYS A 42 -29.68 -12.46 30.64
CA LYS A 42 -29.99 -12.80 32.04
C LYS A 42 -28.79 -13.30 32.83
N ALA A 43 -27.96 -14.16 32.25
CA ALA A 43 -26.76 -14.68 32.90
C ALA A 43 -25.74 -13.57 33.18
N ALA A 44 -25.67 -12.54 32.31
CA ALA A 44 -24.87 -11.33 32.52
C ALA A 44 -25.50 -10.34 33.51
N GLY A 45 -26.72 -10.62 34.01
CA GLY A 45 -27.44 -9.77 34.96
C GLY A 45 -27.94 -8.45 34.38
N LEU A 46 -27.95 -8.32 33.05
CA LEU A 46 -28.37 -7.10 32.35
C LEU A 46 -29.90 -6.89 32.42
N ASP A 47 -30.66 -7.92 32.78
CA ASP A 47 -32.11 -7.88 33.03
C ASP A 47 -32.50 -7.06 34.26
N LYS A 48 -31.54 -6.76 35.13
CA LYS A 48 -31.74 -5.95 36.33
C LYS A 48 -31.58 -4.45 36.07
N LEU A 49 -31.06 -4.08 34.89
CA LEU A 49 -30.88 -2.68 34.50
C LEU A 49 -32.22 -2.08 34.08
N THR A 50 -32.42 -0.82 34.45
CA THR A 50 -33.52 -0.02 33.90
C THR A 50 -33.30 0.28 32.42
N ALA A 51 -34.37 0.61 31.71
CA ALA A 51 -34.29 0.96 30.28
C ALA A 51 -33.30 2.11 30.00
N SER A 52 -33.21 3.09 30.90
CA SER A 52 -32.26 4.21 30.81
C SER A 52 -30.81 3.77 31.00
N GLU A 53 -30.54 2.87 31.96
CA GLU A 53 -29.19 2.36 32.21
C GLU A 53 -28.71 1.46 31.07
N LEU A 54 -29.61 0.64 30.51
CA LEU A 54 -29.31 -0.18 29.35
C LEU A 54 -28.99 0.69 28.13
N THR A 55 -29.76 1.76 27.90
CA THR A 55 -29.47 2.72 26.82
C THR A 55 -28.10 3.36 27.01
N ALA A 56 -27.78 3.83 28.22
CA ALA A 56 -26.48 4.42 28.51
C ALA A 56 -25.31 3.41 28.31
N LEU A 57 -25.52 2.14 28.66
CA LEU A 57 -24.54 1.07 28.44
C LEU A 57 -24.34 0.80 26.94
N ASN A 58 -25.44 0.74 26.18
CA ASN A 58 -25.40 0.53 24.74
C ASN A 58 -24.67 1.67 24.03
N ASP A 59 -24.97 2.92 24.39
CA ASP A 59 -24.30 4.11 23.84
C ASP A 59 -22.79 4.11 24.16
N TRP A 60 -22.42 3.72 25.39
CA TRP A 60 -21.02 3.59 25.79
C TRP A 60 -20.29 2.51 25.00
N LEU A 61 -20.91 1.33 24.81
CA LEU A 61 -20.35 0.23 24.02
C LEU A 61 -20.18 0.62 22.55
N GLN A 62 -21.19 1.24 21.95
CA GLN A 62 -21.10 1.75 20.58
C GLN A 62 -19.98 2.78 20.44
N GLY A 63 -19.84 3.69 21.42
CA GLY A 63 -18.74 4.65 21.46
C GLY A 63 -17.36 3.99 21.57
N LYS A 64 -17.24 2.86 22.29
CA LYS A 64 -16.00 2.07 22.37
C LYS A 64 -15.68 1.37 21.05
N VAL A 65 -16.66 0.68 20.46
CA VAL A 65 -16.50 0.00 19.17
C VAL A 65 -16.14 0.99 18.06
N ALA A 66 -16.78 2.16 18.03
CA ALA A 66 -16.47 3.21 17.05
C ALA A 66 -15.02 3.71 17.20
N LYS A 67 -14.54 3.89 18.44
CA LYS A 67 -13.14 4.28 18.70
C LYS A 67 -12.15 3.20 18.26
N GLU A 68 -12.42 1.93 18.59
CA GLU A 68 -11.57 0.81 18.18
C GLU A 68 -11.57 0.62 16.67
N ALA A 69 -12.73 0.71 16.02
CA ALA A 69 -12.85 0.67 14.56
C ALA A 69 -12.05 1.80 13.90
N ALA A 70 -12.08 3.02 14.46
CA ALA A 70 -11.27 4.13 13.97
C ALA A 70 -9.76 3.84 14.08
N VAL A 71 -9.30 3.25 15.18
CA VAL A 71 -7.90 2.83 15.35
C VAL A 71 -7.51 1.78 14.30
N VAL A 72 -8.34 0.75 14.10
CA VAL A 72 -8.07 -0.31 13.10
C VAL A 72 -8.02 0.28 11.68
N VAL A 73 -8.93 1.20 11.36
CA VAL A 73 -8.94 1.88 10.06
C VAL A 73 -7.68 2.72 9.86
N GLU A 74 -7.25 3.47 10.87
CA GLU A 74 -6.02 4.27 10.76
C GLU A 74 -4.77 3.41 10.65
N GLN A 75 -4.70 2.28 11.36
CA GLN A 75 -3.63 1.30 11.21
C GLN A 75 -3.59 0.71 9.79
N ALA A 76 -4.75 0.36 9.23
CA ALA A 76 -4.84 -0.14 7.85
C ALA A 76 -4.41 0.91 6.82
N LYS A 77 -4.79 2.18 7.02
CA LYS A 77 -4.34 3.29 6.17
C LYS A 77 -2.83 3.51 6.26
N GLU A 78 -2.26 3.50 7.47
CA GLU A 78 -0.81 3.63 7.67
C GLU A 78 -0.06 2.46 7.02
N ALA A 79 -0.52 1.22 7.20
CA ALA A 79 0.05 0.06 6.52
C ALA A 79 0.01 0.20 4.99
N GLY A 80 -1.12 0.66 4.44
CA GLY A 80 -1.23 0.95 3.00
C GLY A 80 -0.28 2.06 2.54
N ARG A 81 -0.11 3.13 3.32
CA ARG A 81 0.89 4.18 3.05
C ARG A 81 2.31 3.60 3.03
N GLN A 82 2.67 2.78 4.01
CA GLN A 82 3.99 2.15 4.09
C GLN A 82 4.23 1.20 2.92
N GLU A 83 3.20 0.45 2.49
CA GLU A 83 3.32 -0.43 1.31
C GLU A 83 3.62 0.37 0.04
N VAL A 84 2.95 1.50 -0.17
CA VAL A 84 3.22 2.41 -1.31
C VAL A 84 4.64 2.96 -1.24
N ILE A 85 5.11 3.36 -0.05
CA ILE A 85 6.48 3.84 0.20
C ILE A 85 7.50 2.75 -0.15
N VAL A 86 7.29 1.51 0.28
CA VAL A 86 8.20 0.38 -0.01
C VAL A 86 8.20 0.04 -1.49
N LYS A 87 7.02 -0.06 -2.12
CA LYS A 87 6.89 -0.42 -3.54
C LYS A 87 7.51 0.62 -4.47
N ASN A 88 7.42 1.90 -4.15
CA ASN A 88 7.95 3.00 -4.97
C ASN A 88 9.36 3.47 -4.56
N ARG A 89 9.96 2.83 -3.56
CA ARG A 89 11.30 3.19 -3.07
C ARG A 89 12.33 3.10 -4.20
N GLY A 90 13.13 4.16 -4.39
CA GLY A 90 14.15 4.19 -5.45
C GLY A 90 13.81 5.05 -6.67
N PHE A 91 12.62 5.66 -6.70
CA PHE A 91 12.19 6.60 -7.73
C PHE A 91 12.21 8.03 -7.17
N PHE A 92 12.97 8.97 -7.78
CA PHE A 92 13.03 10.39 -7.40
C PHE A 92 13.06 10.69 -5.88
N ASP A 93 13.95 10.05 -5.11
CA ASP A 93 14.06 10.17 -3.63
C ASP A 93 12.83 9.73 -2.82
N PHE A 94 11.82 9.13 -3.46
CA PHE A 94 10.65 8.60 -2.78
C PHE A 94 11.03 7.38 -1.92
N GLY A 95 10.56 7.35 -0.67
CA GLY A 95 10.75 6.22 0.23
C GLY A 95 11.42 6.57 1.57
N SER A 96 12.02 5.56 2.20
CA SER A 96 12.86 5.75 3.39
C SER A 96 14.36 5.76 3.01
N LYS A 97 15.20 6.23 3.94
CA LYS A 97 16.66 6.19 3.80
C LYS A 97 17.28 4.82 4.09
N GLU A 98 16.47 3.84 4.44
CA GLU A 98 16.96 2.51 4.78
C GLU A 98 17.40 1.76 3.52
N PRO A 99 18.50 0.99 3.60
CA PRO A 99 18.96 0.16 2.50
C PRO A 99 17.88 -0.80 2.02
N ILE A 100 17.74 -0.95 0.71
CA ILE A 100 17.00 -2.06 0.11
C ILE A 100 17.92 -3.27 0.12
N GLU A 101 17.63 -4.25 0.96
CA GLU A 101 18.35 -5.53 0.97
C GLU A 101 17.60 -6.55 0.11
N SER A 102 18.30 -7.16 -0.84
CA SER A 102 17.71 -8.15 -1.74
C SER A 102 18.77 -9.09 -2.29
N THR A 103 18.39 -9.89 -3.28
CA THR A 103 19.28 -10.79 -4.02
C THR A 103 19.11 -10.49 -5.51
N LEU A 104 20.20 -10.52 -6.28
CA LEU A 104 20.08 -10.42 -7.75
C LEU A 104 19.46 -11.67 -8.34
N VAL A 105 18.75 -11.51 -9.45
CA VAL A 105 18.26 -12.63 -10.24
C VAL A 105 19.37 -13.09 -11.19
N GLY A 106 19.76 -14.36 -11.04
CA GLY A 106 20.73 -15.02 -11.90
C GLY A 106 22.18 -14.58 -11.67
N GLU A 107 22.99 -14.77 -12.71
CA GLU A 107 24.44 -14.65 -12.63
C GLU A 107 24.92 -13.19 -12.70
N PHE A 108 25.67 -12.77 -11.68
CA PHE A 108 26.40 -11.51 -11.63
C PHE A 108 27.83 -11.69 -12.14
N LYS A 109 28.21 -10.90 -13.14
CA LYS A 109 29.53 -10.93 -13.81
C LYS A 109 30.37 -9.68 -13.58
N GLY A 110 30.06 -8.92 -12.54
CA GLY A 110 30.69 -7.63 -12.27
C GLY A 110 29.85 -6.43 -12.73
N PHE A 111 30.32 -5.25 -12.33
CA PHE A 111 29.71 -3.97 -12.68
C PHE A 111 30.14 -3.48 -14.05
N SER A 112 29.20 -2.85 -14.77
CA SER A 112 29.43 -2.20 -16.04
C SER A 112 28.31 -1.22 -16.35
N LYS A 113 28.67 -0.04 -16.87
CA LYS A 113 27.72 1.03 -17.21
C LYS A 113 26.61 0.54 -18.14
N GLY A 114 25.36 0.94 -17.87
CA GLY A 114 24.18 0.58 -18.66
C GLY A 114 23.64 -0.83 -18.40
N ARG A 115 24.27 -1.63 -17.54
CA ARG A 115 23.71 -2.92 -17.12
C ARG A 115 22.47 -2.73 -16.26
N ILE A 116 21.48 -3.58 -16.48
CA ILE A 116 20.28 -3.68 -15.66
C ILE A 116 20.46 -4.83 -14.68
N TYR A 117 20.24 -4.56 -13.41
CA TYR A 117 20.23 -5.53 -12.32
C TYR A 117 18.80 -5.73 -11.85
N THR A 118 18.30 -6.96 -12.00
CA THR A 118 16.98 -7.35 -11.51
C THR A 118 17.10 -7.93 -10.12
N LEU A 119 16.32 -7.42 -9.18
CA LEU A 119 16.25 -7.93 -7.81
C LEU A 119 15.18 -9.02 -7.69
N ALA A 120 15.29 -9.86 -6.65
CA ALA A 120 14.34 -10.93 -6.37
C ALA A 120 12.90 -10.43 -6.10
N ASN A 121 12.73 -9.17 -5.70
CA ASN A 121 11.43 -8.52 -5.55
C ASN A 121 10.86 -7.95 -6.87
N GLY A 122 11.53 -8.20 -8.01
CA GLY A 122 11.11 -7.76 -9.34
C GLY A 122 11.53 -6.34 -9.73
N GLN A 123 12.20 -5.59 -8.86
CA GLN A 123 12.72 -4.26 -9.19
C GLN A 123 13.88 -4.35 -10.20
N GLU A 124 13.95 -3.37 -11.11
CA GLU A 124 15.03 -3.27 -12.09
C GLU A 124 15.82 -1.98 -11.91
N TRP A 125 17.14 -2.10 -11.88
CA TRP A 125 18.06 -1.02 -11.58
C TRP A 125 19.17 -0.93 -12.63
N GLU A 126 19.26 0.18 -13.34
CA GLU A 126 20.28 0.44 -14.36
C GLU A 126 21.51 1.12 -13.74
N GLN A 127 22.70 0.62 -14.03
CA GLN A 127 23.95 1.29 -13.69
C GLN A 127 24.18 2.54 -14.55
N THR A 128 24.43 3.67 -13.90
CA THR A 128 24.59 4.97 -14.58
C THR A 128 26.03 5.48 -14.61
N ASP A 129 26.88 5.03 -13.69
CA ASP A 129 28.29 5.38 -13.64
C ASP A 129 29.18 4.37 -14.37
N ALA A 130 30.48 4.64 -14.40
CA ALA A 130 31.51 3.77 -14.97
C ALA A 130 32.16 2.84 -13.93
N ALA A 131 31.55 2.65 -12.75
CA ALA A 131 32.11 1.76 -11.73
C ALA A 131 32.26 0.34 -12.29
N SER A 132 33.40 -0.29 -11.99
CA SER A 132 33.73 -1.62 -12.50
C SER A 132 34.11 -2.53 -11.35
N LEU A 133 33.66 -3.78 -11.44
CA LEU A 133 34.00 -4.85 -10.51
C LEU A 133 34.31 -6.10 -11.32
N SER A 134 35.46 -6.09 -11.99
CA SER A 134 35.90 -7.16 -12.89
C SER A 134 36.31 -8.42 -12.15
N GLY A 135 36.23 -9.58 -12.81
CA GLY A 135 36.69 -10.86 -12.26
C GLY A 135 35.77 -11.47 -11.21
N VAL A 136 34.62 -10.84 -10.93
CA VAL A 136 33.61 -11.38 -10.01
C VAL A 136 32.59 -12.18 -10.80
N ARG A 137 32.34 -13.40 -10.34
CA ARG A 137 31.26 -14.27 -10.81
C ARG A 137 30.53 -14.85 -9.60
N LYS A 138 29.24 -14.55 -9.47
CA LYS A 138 28.37 -15.05 -8.40
C LYS A 138 27.02 -15.39 -8.99
N ASP A 139 26.43 -16.49 -8.54
CA ASP A 139 25.04 -16.80 -8.84
C ASP A 139 24.14 -16.23 -7.73
N ALA A 140 23.12 -15.47 -8.14
CA ALA A 140 22.17 -14.80 -7.26
C ALA A 140 22.79 -14.20 -5.99
N PRO A 141 23.77 -13.26 -6.10
CA PRO A 141 24.38 -12.68 -4.91
C PRO A 141 23.41 -11.76 -4.17
N LYS A 142 23.56 -11.73 -2.84
CA LYS A 142 22.92 -10.72 -1.99
C LYS A 142 23.48 -9.34 -2.29
N VAL A 143 22.59 -8.35 -2.27
CA VAL A 143 22.88 -6.95 -2.57
C VAL A 143 22.22 -6.01 -1.58
N LYS A 144 22.84 -4.84 -1.42
CA LYS A 144 22.26 -3.70 -0.71
C LYS A 144 22.21 -2.50 -1.65
N ILE A 145 21.05 -1.89 -1.81
CA ILE A 145 20.91 -0.62 -2.52
C ILE A 145 20.68 0.49 -1.50
N LYS A 146 21.60 1.44 -1.43
CA LYS A 146 21.60 2.52 -0.45
C LYS A 146 21.34 3.86 -1.14
N PRO A 147 20.48 4.72 -0.58
CA PRO A 147 20.36 6.09 -1.05
C PRO A 147 21.63 6.87 -0.69
N GLY A 148 22.10 7.67 -1.64
CA GLY A 148 23.14 8.68 -1.48
C GLY A 148 22.54 10.07 -1.33
N LEU A 149 23.32 11.08 -1.71
CA LEU A 149 22.84 12.46 -1.77
C LEU A 149 22.12 12.72 -3.11
N VAL A 150 21.08 13.55 -3.09
CA VAL A 150 20.41 14.12 -4.29
C VAL A 150 19.90 13.05 -5.27
N GLY A 151 18.98 12.17 -4.88
CA GLY A 151 18.33 11.25 -5.82
C GLY A 151 19.15 10.04 -6.23
N VAL A 152 20.40 9.95 -5.77
CA VAL A 152 21.33 8.92 -6.21
C VAL A 152 21.18 7.65 -5.38
N TRP A 153 21.26 6.50 -6.02
CA TRP A 153 21.28 5.21 -5.35
C TRP A 153 22.56 4.44 -5.71
N TYR A 154 23.05 3.65 -4.76
CA TYR A 154 24.25 2.83 -4.93
C TYR A 154 23.94 1.38 -4.64
N LEU A 155 24.22 0.50 -5.60
CA LEU A 155 24.13 -0.94 -5.44
C LEU A 155 25.49 -1.48 -5.02
N GLN A 156 25.52 -2.27 -3.96
CA GLN A 156 26.71 -2.95 -3.45
C GLN A 156 26.43 -4.46 -3.34
N ILE A 157 27.36 -5.27 -3.85
CA ILE A 157 27.32 -6.72 -3.75
C ILE A 157 27.89 -7.13 -2.39
N GLU A 158 27.23 -8.07 -1.69
CA GLU A 158 27.75 -8.58 -0.41
C GLU A 158 29.15 -9.18 -0.60
N GLY A 159 30.07 -8.83 0.31
CA GLY A 159 31.47 -9.24 0.24
C GLY A 159 32.35 -8.36 -0.65
N TYR A 160 31.81 -7.32 -1.29
CA TYR A 160 32.59 -6.36 -2.07
C TYR A 160 32.35 -4.93 -1.59
N ASN A 161 33.42 -4.14 -1.53
CA ASN A 161 33.37 -2.75 -1.07
C ASN A 161 33.07 -1.76 -2.20
N THR A 162 33.24 -2.15 -3.45
CA THR A 162 32.92 -1.30 -4.61
C THR A 162 31.41 -1.14 -4.72
N PRO A 163 30.86 0.09 -4.67
CA PRO A 163 29.48 0.36 -5.04
C PRO A 163 29.38 0.78 -6.53
N ALA A 164 28.22 0.57 -7.13
CA ALA A 164 27.88 1.11 -8.45
C ALA A 164 26.68 2.05 -8.36
N LYS A 165 26.77 3.23 -8.98
CA LYS A 165 25.64 4.17 -9.05
C LYS A 165 24.54 3.60 -9.93
N VAL A 166 23.35 3.45 -9.38
CA VAL A 166 22.20 2.90 -10.08
C VAL A 166 21.00 3.85 -10.06
N ARG A 167 20.10 3.65 -11.02
CA ARG A 167 18.81 4.32 -11.11
C ARG A 167 17.74 3.27 -11.36
N ARG A 168 16.63 3.36 -10.63
CA ARG A 168 15.51 2.44 -10.83
C ARG A 168 14.83 2.70 -12.18
N THR A 169 14.60 1.64 -12.93
CA THR A 169 13.90 1.67 -14.22
C THR A 169 12.50 1.06 -14.15
N LYS A 170 12.23 0.24 -13.12
CA LYS A 170 10.93 -0.44 -12.90
C LYS A 170 10.73 -0.77 -11.42
#